data_AF-A0A822C6B1-F1
#
_entry.id   AF-A0A822C6B1-F1
#
_cell.length_a   1.000
_cell.length_b   1.000
_cell.length_c   1.000
_cell.angle_alpha   90.00
_cell.angle_beta   90.00
_cell.angle_gamma   90.00
#
_symmetry.space_group_name_H-M   'P 1'
#
loop_
_entity.id
_entity.type
_entity.pdbx_description
1 polymer ?
#
loop_
_entity_poly.entity_id
_entity_poly.type
_entity_poly.pdbx_seq_one_letter_code
_entity_poly.pdbx_strand_id
1 'polypeptide(L)' 'DTAGQERFQALGPLYYRDANGALLVFDITDEDSFSRVKGWVKQLKRMLGDDVVLCIVANKI' A
#
# COMPACT_ATOMS: atom_id res chain seq x y z
N ASP A 1 -12.67 -1.03 -3.66
CA ASP A 1 -12.51 -0.91 -5.11
C ASP A 1 -11.94 0.47 -5.40
N THR A 2 -10.66 0.57 -5.73
CA THR A 2 -10.02 1.82 -6.17
C THR A 2 -9.62 1.63 -7.63
N ALA A 3 -10.62 1.52 -8.51
CA ALA A 3 -10.40 1.46 -9.94
C ALA A 3 -9.57 2.68 -10.41
N GLY A 4 -8.32 2.46 -10.80
CA GLY A 4 -7.52 3.40 -11.59
C GLY A 4 -6.82 4.57 -10.88
N GLN A 5 -6.80 4.61 -9.54
CA GLN A 5 -6.05 5.65 -8.80
C GLN A 5 -4.56 5.32 -8.57
N GLU A 6 -4.02 4.26 -9.17
CA GLU A 6 -2.59 3.96 -9.08
C GLU A 6 -1.68 4.96 -9.81
N ARG A 7 -2.27 5.86 -10.63
CA ARG A 7 -1.52 6.87 -11.40
C ARG A 7 -1.28 8.20 -10.70
N PHE A 8 -1.98 8.52 -9.60
CA PHE A 8 -1.80 9.79 -8.93
C PHE A 8 -1.72 9.59 -7.42
N GLN A 9 -0.50 9.74 -6.91
CA GLN A 9 -0.13 10.17 -5.56
C GLN A 9 -1.08 9.74 -4.43
N ALA A 10 -0.57 8.82 -3.60
CA ALA A 10 -0.95 8.58 -2.22
C ALA A 10 -2.40 8.94 -1.87
N LEU A 11 -3.25 7.90 -1.77
CA LEU A 11 -4.58 8.00 -1.20
C LEU A 11 -4.56 9.04 -0.06
N GLY A 12 -5.39 10.07 -0.17
CA GLY A 12 -5.39 11.15 0.80
C GLY A 12 -5.59 10.61 2.23
N PRO A 13 -5.20 11.34 3.28
CA PRO A 13 -5.31 10.88 4.68
C PRO A 13 -6.68 10.32 5.08
N LEU A 14 -7.74 10.80 4.43
CA LEU A 14 -9.12 10.36 4.64
C LEU A 14 -9.36 8.89 4.26
N TYR A 15 -8.62 8.34 3.30
CA TYR A 15 -8.75 6.95 2.86
C TYR A 15 -8.09 5.94 3.81
N TYR A 16 -7.21 6.43 4.70
CA TYR A 16 -6.59 5.61 5.75
C TYR A 16 -7.32 5.73 7.10
N ARG A 17 -8.16 6.76 7.26
CA ARG A 17 -8.87 7.02 8.52
C ARG A 17 -9.80 5.84 8.79
N ASP A 18 -9.65 5.23 9.97
CA ASP A 18 -10.41 4.06 10.44
C ASP A 18 -10.10 2.73 9.70
N ALA A 19 -9.07 2.66 8.87
CA ALA A 19 -8.64 1.39 8.28
C ALA A 19 -7.98 0.50 9.35
N ASN A 20 -8.52 -0.70 9.59
CA ASN A 20 -7.91 -1.69 10.51
C ASN A 20 -6.70 -2.42 9.89
N GLY A 21 -6.55 -2.33 8.56
CA GLY A 21 -5.44 -2.95 7.85
C GLY A 21 -5.34 -2.47 6.40
N ALA A 22 -4.21 -2.77 5.76
CA ALA A 22 -3.95 -2.44 4.37
C ALA A 22 -3.32 -3.62 3.61
N LEU A 23 -3.70 -3.77 2.34
CA LEU A 23 -3.13 -4.73 1.41
C LEU A 23 -2.22 -4.01 0.43
N LEU A 24 -0.93 -4.36 0.41
CA LEU A 24 0.08 -3.82 -0.50
C LEU A 24 0.39 -4.87 -1.56
N VAL A 25 -0.01 -4.61 -2.79
CA VAL A 25 0.18 -5.55 -3.91
C VAL A 25 1.34 -5.07 -4.77
N PHE A 26 2.27 -5.97 -5.08
CA PHE A 26 3.32 -5.73 -6.08
C PHE A 26 3.24 -6.79 -7.18
N ASP A 27 3.85 -6.49 -8.32
CA ASP A 27 3.93 -7.38 -9.47
C ASP A 27 5.27 -8.11 -9.44
N ILE A 28 5.26 -9.44 -9.47
CA ILE A 28 6.50 -10.24 -9.44
C ILE A 28 7.39 -10.03 -10.67
N THR A 29 6.82 -9.51 -11.75
CA THR A 29 7.53 -9.22 -13.00
C THR A 29 8.13 -7.81 -13.03
N ASP A 30 7.82 -6.95 -12.06
CA ASP A 30 8.31 -5.57 -11.95
C ASP A 30 8.98 -5.33 -10.58
N GLU A 31 10.33 -5.39 -10.54
CA GLU A 31 11.10 -5.14 -9.31
C GLU A 31 10.87 -3.73 -8.73
N ASP A 32 10.62 -2.73 -9.58
CA ASP A 32 10.35 -1.37 -9.11
C ASP A 32 9.03 -1.32 -8.32
N SER A 33 8.04 -2.15 -8.69
CA SER A 33 6.80 -2.29 -7.93
C SER A 33 7.03 -2.75 -6.50
N PHE A 34 7.97 -3.66 -6.28
CA PHE A 34 8.36 -4.10 -4.95
C PHE A 34 9.10 -3.00 -4.17
N SER A 35 9.95 -2.22 -4.85
CA SER A 35 10.62 -1.07 -4.25
C SER A 35 9.61 -0.02 -3.75
N ARG A 36 8.57 0.27 -4.55
CA ARG A 36 7.48 1.18 -4.17
C ARG A 36 6.74 0.70 -2.92
N VAL A 37 6.44 -0.61 -2.79
CA VAL A 37 5.81 -1.19 -1.59
C VAL A 37 6.57 -0.87 -0.30
N LYS A 38 7.91 -0.90 -0.32
CA LYS A 38 8.72 -0.52 0.86
C LYS A 38 8.49 0.92 1.31
N GLY A 39 8.29 1.83 0.34
CA GLY A 39 7.93 3.22 0.60
C GLY A 39 6.56 3.34 1.27
N TRP A 40 5.57 2.61 0.73
CA TRP A 40 4.20 2.58 1.27
C TRP A 40 4.15 2.03 2.69
N VAL A 41 4.89 0.96 3.01
CA VAL A 41 4.97 0.43 4.39
C VAL A 41 5.41 1.51 5.38
N LYS A 42 6.46 2.27 5.05
CA LYS A 42 6.98 3.34 5.92
C LYS A 42 5.95 4.47 6.09
N GLN A 43 5.27 4.86 5.02
CA GLN A 43 4.24 5.90 5.08
C GLN A 43 3.04 5.46 5.92
N LEU A 44 2.54 4.24 5.70
CA LEU A 44 1.39 3.71 6.44
C LEU A 44 1.68 3.57 7.92
N LYS A 45 2.85 3.02 8.29
CA LYS A 45 3.26 2.96 9.71
C LYS A 45 3.37 4.35 10.35
N ARG A 46 3.86 5.35 9.60
CA ARG A 46 3.94 6.73 10.09
C ARG A 46 2.57 7.36 10.33
N MET A 47 1.57 7.00 9.52
CA MET A 47 0.24 7.60 9.59
C MET A 47 -0.71 6.88 10.54
N LEU A 48 -0.63 5.55 10.61
CA LEU A 48 -1.57 4.69 11.34
C LEU A 48 -0.98 4.06 12.60
N GLY A 49 0.32 4.23 12.85
CA GLY A 49 1.04 3.57 13.94
C GLY A 49 1.42 2.13 13.62
N ASP A 50 1.92 1.41 14.63
CA ASP A 50 2.36 0.01 14.49
C ASP A 50 1.21 -1.01 14.63
N ASP A 51 0.03 -0.59 15.07
CA ASP A 51 -1.15 -1.46 15.25
C ASP A 51 -1.87 -1.79 13.94
N VAL A 52 -1.51 -1.14 12.82
CA VAL A 52 -2.11 -1.44 11.52
C VAL A 52 -1.65 -2.79 10.98
N VAL A 53 -2.61 -3.65 10.63
CA VAL A 53 -2.31 -4.93 9.98
C VAL A 53 -1.92 -4.69 8.52
N LEU A 54 -0.68 -5.00 8.14
CA LEU A 54 -0.18 -4.87 6.78
C LEU A 54 0.03 -6.25 6.15
N CYS A 55 -0.60 -6.50 5.00
CA CYS A 55 -0.36 -7.70 4.19
C CYS A 55 0.29 -7.31 2.86
N ILE A 56 1.40 -7.95 2.51
CA ILE A 56 2.06 -7.78 1.21
C ILE A 56 1.70 -8.96 0.31
N VAL A 57 1.23 -8.67 -0.91
CA VAL A 57 0.79 -9.68 -1.88
C VAL A 57 1.62 -9.57 -3.15
N ALA A 58 2.21 -10.69 -3.54
CA ALA A 58 2.85 -10.87 -4.83
C ALA A 58 1.78 -11.24 -5.87
N ASN A 59 1.65 -10.43 -6.92
CA ASN A 59 0.68 -10.62 -8.00
C ASN A 59 1.38 -11.02 -9.30
N LYS A 60 0.61 -11.61 -10.23
CA LYS A 60 1.04 -12.11 -11.55
C LYS A 60 1.99 -13.31 -11.55
N ILE A 61 1.63 -14.34 -10.77
CA ILE A 61 2.24 -15.69 -10.83
C ILE A 61 2.28 -16.21 -12.27
#